data_AF-A0A3S0EPE0-F1
#
_entry.id   AF-A0A3S0EPE0-F1
#
_cell.length_a   1.000
_cell.length_b   1.000
_cell.length_c   1.000
_cell.angle_alpha   90.00
_cell.angle_beta   90.00
_cell.angle_gamma   90.00
#
_symmetry.space_group_name_H-M   'P 1'
#
loop_
_entity.id
_entity.type
_entity.pdbx_description
1 polymer ?
#
loop_
_entity_poly.entity_id
_entity_poly.type
_entity_poly.pdbx_seq_one_letter_code
_entity_poly.pdbx_strand_id
1 'polypeptide(L)'
;MNAFVAILRRDLLLAMRRKSEMLTALFFFMIVVSLFPLGIGPETALLRRIAPGVLWVAALLAAMLSLNRLFAADHQDGTLEQMALSPTPLALLVSGKVLAHWLTAGLPLVLLAPVLGLQFDLSSRALGILMLSLLLGTPLLSLI
;
A
#
# COMPACT_ATOMS: atom_id res chain seq x y z
N MET A 1 -25.61 12.62 -0.96
CA MET A 1 -24.14 12.42 -0.99
C MET A 1 -23.84 11.33 -2.01
N ASN A 2 -22.86 11.53 -2.89
CA ASN A 2 -22.56 10.55 -3.94
C ASN A 2 -22.07 9.24 -3.30
N ALA A 3 -22.56 8.07 -3.74
CA ALA A 3 -22.30 6.78 -3.07
C ALA A 3 -20.80 6.47 -2.93
N PHE A 4 -20.02 6.82 -3.96
CA PHE A 4 -18.56 6.75 -3.94
C PHE A 4 -17.91 7.50 -2.76
N VAL A 5 -18.31 8.77 -2.56
CA VAL A 5 -17.76 9.62 -1.49
C VAL A 5 -18.17 9.09 -0.11
N ALA A 6 -19.38 8.51 0.00
CA ALA A 6 -19.85 7.90 1.23
C ALA A 6 -19.00 6.69 1.63
N ILE A 7 -18.70 5.79 0.68
CA ILE A 7 -17.83 4.62 0.90
C ILE A 7 -16.40 5.06 1.24
N LEU A 8 -15.83 5.96 0.45
CA LEU A 8 -14.48 6.47 0.67
C LEU A 8 -14.33 7.06 2.08
N ARG A 9 -15.29 7.91 2.50
CA ARG A 9 -15.28 8.51 3.84
C ARG A 9 -15.45 7.46 4.94
N ARG A 10 -16.36 6.49 4.77
CA ARG A 10 -16.56 5.39 5.72
C ARG A 10 -15.25 4.63 5.93
N ASP A 11 -14.63 4.17 4.85
CA ASP A 11 -13.46 3.32 4.94
C ASP A 11 -12.22 4.05 5.45
N LEU A 12 -12.03 5.33 5.08
CA LEU A 12 -10.97 6.16 5.67
C LEU A 12 -11.18 6.34 7.19
N LEU A 13 -12.41 6.57 7.65
CA LEU A 13 -12.72 6.66 9.08
C LEU A 13 -12.47 5.34 9.82
N LEU A 14 -12.81 4.20 9.20
CA LEU A 14 -12.56 2.88 9.75
C LEU A 14 -11.05 2.57 9.82
N ALA A 15 -10.30 2.87 8.76
CA ALA A 15 -8.85 2.71 8.74
C ALA A 15 -8.16 3.56 9.82
N MET A 16 -8.61 4.79 10.02
CA MET A 16 -8.10 5.67 11.09
C MET A 16 -8.41 5.17 12.51
N ARG A 17 -9.44 4.33 12.67
CA ARG A 17 -9.75 3.64 13.93
C ARG A 17 -8.95 2.35 14.09
N ARG A 18 -8.56 1.70 12.98
CA ARG A 18 -7.79 0.44 12.94
C ARG A 18 -6.33 0.68 12.54
N LYS A 19 -5.67 1.66 13.19
CA LYS A 19 -4.28 2.05 12.88
C LYS A 19 -3.29 0.89 12.95
N SER A 20 -3.55 -0.12 13.78
CA SER A 20 -2.69 -1.30 13.91
C SER A 20 -2.44 -2.00 12.57
N GLU A 21 -3.47 -2.11 11.72
CA GLU A 21 -3.37 -2.79 10.43
C GLU A 21 -2.49 -1.99 9.46
N MET A 22 -2.73 -0.69 9.37
CA MET A 22 -1.92 0.25 8.58
C MET A 22 -0.47 0.22 9.04
N LEU A 23 -0.23 0.32 10.34
CA LEU A 23 1.11 0.29 10.91
C LEU A 23 1.81 -1.04 10.64
N THR A 24 1.11 -2.17 10.73
CA THR A 24 1.70 -3.49 10.48
C THR A 24 2.26 -3.57 9.04
N ALA A 25 1.51 -3.13 8.04
CA ALA A 25 2.00 -3.11 6.65
C ALA A 25 3.21 -2.20 6.47
N LEU A 26 3.20 -1.00 7.08
CA LEU A 26 4.31 -0.04 6.99
C LEU A 26 5.57 -0.52 7.72
N PHE A 27 5.42 -1.10 8.91
CA PHE A 27 6.53 -1.72 9.65
C PHE A 27 7.08 -2.92 8.91
N PHE A 28 6.23 -3.77 8.34
CA PHE A 28 6.67 -4.88 7.52
C PHE A 28 7.49 -4.41 6.32
N PHE A 29 7.00 -3.41 5.57
CA PHE A 29 7.74 -2.79 4.47
C PHE A 29 9.11 -2.27 4.94
N MET A 30 9.14 -1.49 6.02
CA MET A 30 10.38 -0.94 6.58
C MET A 30 11.36 -2.04 7.00
N ILE A 31 10.89 -3.07 7.70
CA ILE A 31 11.72 -4.19 8.18
C ILE A 31 12.30 -4.95 6.99
N VAL A 32 11.46 -5.37 6.04
CA VAL A 32 11.92 -6.11 4.86
C VAL A 32 12.97 -5.32 4.12
N VAL A 33 12.70 -4.05 3.80
CA VAL A 33 13.64 -3.20 3.06
C VAL A 33 14.94 -3.03 3.84
N SER A 34 14.88 -2.76 5.15
CA SER A 34 16.05 -2.57 6.03
C SER A 34 16.92 -3.82 6.20
N LEU A 35 16.33 -5.01 6.12
CA LEU A 35 17.07 -6.27 6.28
C LEU A 35 17.97 -6.59 5.09
N PHE A 36 17.64 -6.14 3.88
CA PHE A 36 18.45 -6.42 2.68
C PHE A 36 19.90 -5.90 2.76
N PRO A 37 20.16 -4.60 3.05
CA PRO A 37 21.54 -4.12 3.17
C PRO A 37 22.31 -4.77 4.32
N LEU A 38 21.61 -5.15 5.40
CA LEU A 38 22.22 -5.87 6.53
C LEU A 38 22.59 -7.32 6.17
N GLY A 39 21.79 -7.98 5.34
CA GLY A 39 21.99 -9.37 4.94
C GLY A 39 23.02 -9.57 3.82
N ILE A 40 23.10 -8.62 2.88
CA ILE A 40 24.00 -8.71 1.71
C ILE A 40 25.38 -8.11 2.01
N GLY A 41 25.44 -7.08 2.85
CA GLY A 41 26.67 -6.36 3.16
C GLY A 41 26.78 -4.99 2.47
N PRO A 42 27.81 -4.20 2.81
CA PRO A 42 27.88 -2.77 2.49
C PRO A 42 28.39 -2.43 1.08
N GLU A 43 28.32 -3.37 0.12
CA GLU A 43 28.77 -3.11 -1.26
C GLU A 43 27.79 -2.18 -1.99
N THR A 44 28.11 -0.88 -2.03
CA THR A 44 27.21 0.17 -2.54
C THR A 44 26.76 -0.03 -3.98
N ALA A 45 27.64 -0.54 -4.86
CA ALA A 45 27.32 -0.82 -6.25
C ALA A 45 26.23 -1.89 -6.38
N LEU A 46 26.32 -2.96 -5.58
CA LEU A 46 25.33 -4.03 -5.53
C LEU A 46 24.01 -3.51 -4.94
N LEU A 47 24.07 -2.78 -3.81
CA LEU A 47 22.89 -2.22 -3.15
C LEU A 47 22.09 -1.30 -4.08
N ARG A 48 22.75 -0.36 -4.77
CA ARG A 48 22.10 0.53 -5.74
C ARG A 48 21.42 -0.24 -6.87
N ARG A 49 22.03 -1.35 -7.33
CA ARG A 49 21.51 -2.17 -8.43
C ARG A 49 20.24 -2.93 -8.04
N ILE A 50 20.17 -3.45 -6.81
CA ILE A 50 19.02 -4.25 -6.35
C ILE A 50 17.90 -3.41 -5.73
N ALA A 51 18.19 -2.19 -5.27
CA ALA A 51 17.25 -1.38 -4.50
C ALA A 51 15.87 -1.22 -5.13
N PRO A 52 15.72 -0.89 -6.44
CA PRO A 52 14.39 -0.75 -7.03
C PRO A 52 13.57 -2.04 -6.94
N GLY A 53 14.21 -3.19 -7.16
CA GLY A 53 13.57 -4.50 -7.06
C GLY A 53 13.20 -4.83 -5.61
N VAL A 54 14.10 -4.58 -4.66
CA VAL A 54 13.85 -4.80 -3.23
C VAL A 54 12.66 -3.97 -2.74
N LEU A 55 12.63 -2.67 -3.05
CA LEU A 55 11.52 -1.79 -2.64
C LEU A 55 10.20 -2.22 -3.29
N TRP A 56 10.20 -2.64 -4.56
CA TRP A 56 9.00 -3.15 -5.21
C TRP A 56 8.48 -4.46 -4.63
N VAL A 57 9.38 -5.42 -4.38
CA VAL A 57 9.00 -6.71 -3.76
C VAL A 57 8.46 -6.46 -2.34
N ALA A 58 9.13 -5.63 -1.55
CA ALA A 58 8.66 -5.29 -0.22
C ALA A 58 7.31 -4.56 -0.27
N ALA A 59 7.09 -3.66 -1.24
CA ALA A 59 5.82 -2.96 -1.42
C ALA A 59 4.69 -3.92 -1.77
N LEU A 60 4.94 -4.87 -2.68
CA LEU A 60 4.00 -5.93 -3.05
C LEU A 60 3.62 -6.78 -1.83
N LEU A 61 4.62 -7.28 -1.09
CA LEU A 61 4.37 -8.12 0.08
C LEU A 61 3.61 -7.36 1.17
N ALA A 62 3.94 -6.09 1.40
CA ALA A 62 3.20 -5.23 2.33
C ALA A 62 1.74 -5.02 1.87
N ALA A 63 1.51 -4.81 0.57
CA ALA A 63 0.18 -4.68 0.01
C ALA A 63 -0.65 -5.97 0.14
N MET A 64 -0.03 -7.16 -0.05
CA MET A 64 -0.72 -8.43 0.15
C MET A 64 -1.20 -8.62 1.60
N LEU A 65 -0.44 -8.15 2.59
CA LEU A 65 -0.85 -8.21 4.00
C LEU A 65 -2.09 -7.35 4.28
N SER A 66 -2.17 -6.15 3.69
CA SER A 66 -3.30 -5.25 3.88
C SER A 66 -4.53 -5.67 3.06
N LEU A 67 -4.33 -6.23 1.87
CA LEU A 67 -5.41 -6.61 0.95
C LEU A 67 -6.34 -7.69 1.50
N ASN A 68 -5.79 -8.68 2.20
CA ASN A 68 -6.57 -9.77 2.81
C ASN A 68 -7.70 -9.29 3.73
N ARG A 69 -7.62 -8.06 4.24
CA ARG A 69 -8.61 -7.48 5.16
C ARG A 69 -9.60 -6.54 4.51
N LEU A 70 -9.37 -6.13 3.26
CA LEU A 70 -10.14 -5.07 2.59
C LEU A 70 -11.65 -5.38 2.53
N PHE A 71 -11.99 -6.64 2.23
CA PHE A 71 -13.37 -7.11 2.15
C PHE A 71 -13.76 -8.05 3.31
N ALA A 72 -12.78 -8.61 4.03
CA ALA A 72 -13.04 -9.62 5.05
C ALA A 72 -13.93 -9.08 6.18
N ALA A 73 -13.67 -7.85 6.66
CA ALA A 73 -14.48 -7.24 7.71
C ALA A 73 -15.93 -6.96 7.27
N ASP A 74 -16.09 -6.49 6.03
CA ASP A 74 -17.42 -6.21 5.45
C ASP A 74 -18.20 -7.50 5.14
N HIS A 75 -17.51 -8.60 4.84
CA HIS A 75 -18.14 -9.91 4.67
C HIS A 75 -18.58 -10.51 6.01
N GLN A 76 -17.77 -10.32 7.06
CA GLN A 76 -18.10 -10.83 8.40
C GLN A 76 -19.30 -10.15 9.04
N ASP A 77 -19.52 -8.85 8.76
CA ASP A 77 -20.63 -8.08 9.33
C ASP A 77 -21.87 -7.98 8.41
N GLY A 78 -21.83 -8.59 7.23
CA GLY A 78 -22.93 -8.59 6.26
C GLY A 78 -22.99 -7.35 5.37
N THR A 79 -22.08 -6.38 5.53
CA THR A 79 -22.09 -5.15 4.73
C THR A 79 -21.81 -5.43 3.26
N LEU A 80 -20.95 -6.39 2.94
CA LEU A 80 -20.56 -6.70 1.56
C LEU A 80 -21.76 -7.18 0.74
N GLU A 81 -22.61 -8.01 1.35
CA GLU A 81 -23.86 -8.53 0.79
C GLU A 81 -24.85 -7.38 0.56
N GLN A 82 -24.97 -6.46 1.52
CA GLN A 82 -25.81 -5.26 1.38
C GLN A 82 -25.31 -4.35 0.24
N MET A 83 -23.99 -4.19 0.08
CA MET A 83 -23.41 -3.45 -1.04
C MET A 83 -23.75 -4.10 -2.38
N ALA A 84 -23.68 -5.42 -2.47
CA ALA A 84 -24.00 -6.18 -3.68
C ALA A 84 -25.48 -6.13 -4.07
N LEU A 85 -26.38 -6.02 -3.08
CA LEU A 85 -27.83 -5.89 -3.28
C LEU A 85 -28.28 -4.43 -3.49
N SER A 86 -27.39 -3.46 -3.28
CA SER A 86 -27.73 -2.05 -3.42
C SER A 86 -27.98 -1.67 -4.90
N PRO A 87 -28.76 -0.61 -5.17
CA PRO A 87 -28.99 -0.12 -6.53
C PRO A 87 -27.76 0.56 -7.15
N THR A 88 -26.64 0.67 -6.40
CA THR A 88 -25.42 1.32 -6.88
C THR A 88 -24.54 0.30 -7.60
N PRO A 89 -23.95 0.63 -8.76
CA PRO A 89 -23.02 -0.27 -9.44
C PRO A 89 -21.89 -0.73 -8.50
N LEU A 90 -21.72 -2.04 -8.36
CA LEU A 90 -20.74 -2.62 -7.43
C LEU A 90 -19.31 -2.14 -7.73
N ALA A 91 -18.95 -1.99 -9.01
CA ALA A 91 -17.66 -1.47 -9.43
C ALA A 91 -17.37 -0.06 -8.86
N LEU A 92 -18.40 0.79 -8.75
CA LEU A 92 -18.27 2.12 -8.15
C LEU A 92 -17.98 2.03 -6.65
N LEU A 93 -18.68 1.14 -5.93
CA LEU A 93 -18.46 0.92 -4.50
C LEU A 93 -17.06 0.35 -4.24
N VAL A 94 -16.66 -0.68 -5.00
CA VAL A 94 -15.34 -1.31 -4.92
C VAL A 94 -14.23 -0.31 -5.21
N SER A 95 -14.38 0.56 -6.23
CA SER A 95 -13.38 1.58 -6.53
C SER A 95 -13.17 2.57 -5.37
N GLY A 96 -14.23 2.88 -4.62
CA GLY A 96 -14.14 3.69 -3.41
C GLY A 96 -13.35 2.99 -2.29
N LYS A 97 -13.58 1.68 -2.09
CA LYS A 97 -12.82 0.88 -1.12
C LYS A 97 -11.34 0.78 -1.49
N VAL A 98 -11.05 0.50 -2.76
CA VAL A 98 -9.68 0.39 -3.29
C VAL A 98 -8.95 1.71 -3.12
N LEU A 99 -9.60 2.86 -3.42
CA LEU A 99 -9.00 4.16 -3.20
C LEU A 99 -8.74 4.44 -1.72
N ALA A 100 -9.68 4.10 -0.83
CA ALA A 100 -9.50 4.24 0.61
C ALA A 100 -8.31 3.40 1.12
N HIS A 101 -8.19 2.17 0.62
CA HIS A 101 -7.08 1.28 0.91
C HIS A 101 -5.75 1.85 0.41
N TRP A 102 -5.70 2.30 -0.84
CA TRP A 102 -4.48 2.88 -1.40
C TRP A 102 -4.05 4.13 -0.63
N LEU A 103 -4.98 5.02 -0.26
CA LEU A 103 -4.66 6.21 0.53
C LEU A 103 -4.11 5.90 1.93
N THR A 104 -4.50 4.77 2.51
CA THR A 104 -4.15 4.41 3.89
C THR A 104 -2.93 3.48 3.97
N ALA A 105 -2.74 2.59 3.00
CA ALA A 105 -1.61 1.67 2.96
C ALA A 105 -0.57 2.03 1.89
N GLY A 106 -1.02 2.26 0.65
CA GLY A 106 -0.14 2.50 -0.50
C GLY A 106 0.56 3.86 -0.47
N LEU A 107 -0.19 4.95 -0.25
CA LEU A 107 0.36 6.30 -0.24
C LEU A 107 1.41 6.50 0.87
N PRO A 108 1.19 6.09 2.14
CA PRO A 108 2.23 6.19 3.16
C PRO A 108 3.46 5.35 2.82
N LEU A 109 3.30 4.21 2.14
CA LEU A 109 4.42 3.40 1.67
C LEU A 109 5.25 4.15 0.61
N VAL A 110 4.60 4.77 -0.38
CA VAL A 110 5.25 5.61 -1.40
C VAL A 110 6.03 6.76 -0.75
N LEU A 111 5.47 7.37 0.31
CA LEU A 111 6.12 8.45 1.05
C LEU A 111 7.30 7.97 1.91
N LEU A 112 7.27 6.73 2.41
CA LEU A 112 8.38 6.12 3.14
C LEU A 112 9.51 5.62 2.22
N ALA A 113 9.18 5.20 1.01
CA ALA A 113 10.14 4.69 0.02
C ALA A 113 11.38 5.56 -0.19
N PRO A 114 11.33 6.91 -0.30
CA PRO A 114 12.54 7.71 -0.46
C PRO A 114 13.46 7.65 0.76
N VAL A 115 12.89 7.63 1.97
CA VAL A 115 13.66 7.54 3.22
C VAL A 115 14.40 6.21 3.29
N LEU A 116 13.72 5.11 2.95
CA LEU A 116 14.33 3.78 2.91
C LEU A 116 15.28 3.63 1.71
N GLY A 117 15.06 4.33 0.61
CA GLY A 117 15.96 4.31 -0.55
C GLY A 117 17.35 4.91 -0.25
N LEU A 118 17.45 5.80 0.74
CA LEU A 118 18.74 6.38 1.16
C LEU A 118 19.72 5.33 1.70
N GLN A 119 19.21 4.26 2.34
CA GLN A 119 20.07 3.20 2.87
C GLN A 119 20.76 2.38 1.75
N PHE A 120 20.25 2.46 0.52
CA PHE A 120 20.86 1.86 -0.67
C PHE A 120 21.72 2.85 -1.45
N ASP A 121 21.95 4.06 -0.92
CA ASP A 121 22.76 5.10 -1.53
C ASP A 121 22.26 5.48 -2.94
N LEU A 122 20.93 5.54 -3.10
CA LEU A 122 20.28 5.94 -4.34
C LEU A 122 20.40 7.45 -4.59
N SER A 123 20.73 7.81 -5.83
CA SER A 123 20.71 9.22 -6.26
C SER A 123 19.31 9.82 -6.17
N SER A 124 19.22 11.15 -6.01
CA SER A 124 17.94 11.88 -5.98
C SER A 124 17.08 11.61 -7.22
N ARG A 125 17.70 11.48 -8.40
CA ARG A 125 17.01 11.12 -9.64
C ARG A 125 16.42 9.71 -9.57
N ALA A 126 17.18 8.73 -9.07
CA ALA A 126 16.70 7.36 -8.92
C ALA A 126 15.57 7.26 -7.89
N LEU A 127 15.66 7.99 -6.78
CA LEU A 127 14.58 8.08 -5.78
C LEU A 127 13.31 8.69 -6.39
N GLY A 128 13.42 9.76 -7.17
CA GLY A 128 12.28 10.37 -7.86
C GLY A 128 11.59 9.40 -8.82
N ILE A 129 12.37 8.67 -9.63
CA ILE A 129 11.82 7.65 -10.55
C ILE A 129 11.16 6.52 -9.76
N LEU A 130 11.79 6.04 -8.68
CA LEU A 130 11.23 5.00 -7.82
C LEU A 130 9.90 5.44 -7.20
N MET A 131 9.85 6.64 -6.63
CA MET A 131 8.63 7.21 -6.07
C MET A 131 7.51 7.30 -7.11
N LEU A 132 7.79 7.81 -8.32
CA LEU A 132 6.80 7.89 -9.38
C LEU A 132 6.33 6.48 -9.81
N SER A 133 7.26 5.53 -9.92
CA SER A 133 6.91 4.14 -10.27
C SER A 133 6.01 3.50 -9.22
N LEU A 134 6.30 3.69 -7.93
CA LEU A 134 5.48 3.18 -6.83
C LEU A 134 4.15 3.92 -6.73
N LEU A 135 4.12 5.24 -6.97
CA LEU A 135 2.90 6.04 -6.95
C LEU A 135 1.90 5.56 -8.02
N LEU A 136 2.40 5.23 -9.20
CA LEU A 136 1.59 4.69 -10.30
C LEU A 136 1.26 3.21 -10.13
N GLY A 137 2.19 2.46 -9.52
CA GLY A 137 2.12 1.01 -9.39
C GLY A 137 1.30 0.50 -8.21
N THR A 138 1.45 1.12 -7.04
CA THR A 138 0.75 0.70 -5.81
C THR A 138 -0.78 0.76 -5.89
N PRO A 139 -1.43 1.67 -6.64
CA PRO A 139 -2.87 1.59 -6.88
C PRO A 139 -3.26 0.32 -7.64
N LEU A 140 -2.43 -0.12 -8.60
CA LEU A 140 -2.65 -1.37 -9.34
C LEU A 140 -2.47 -2.57 -8.43
N LEU A 141 -1.49 -2.54 -7.51
CA LEU A 141 -1.33 -3.59 -6.50
C LEU A 141 -2.58 -3.72 -5.63
N SER A 142 -3.28 -2.62 -5.35
CA SER A 142 -4.54 -2.65 -4.59
C SER A 142 -5.73 -3.26 -5.35
N LEU A 143 -5.57 -3.55 -6.64
CA LEU A 143 -6.58 -4.16 -7.52
C LEU A 143 -6.32 -5.65 -7.80
N ILE A 144 -5.20 -6.20 -7.33
CA ILE A 144 -4.86 -7.63 -7.43
C ILE A 144 -5.63 -8.42 -6.39
#